data_AF-A0A0C2NLU8-F1
#
_entry.id   AF-A0A0C2NLU8-F1
#
_cell.length_a   1.000
_cell.length_b   1.000
_cell.length_c   1.000
_cell.angle_alpha   90.00
_cell.angle_beta   90.00
_cell.angle_gamma   90.00
#
_symmetry.space_group_name_H-M   'P 1'
#
loop_
_entity.id
_entity.type
_entity.pdbx_description
1 polymer ?
#
loop_
_entity_poly.entity_id
_entity_poly.type
_entity_poly.pdbx_seq_one_letter_code
_entity_poly.pdbx_strand_id
1 'polypeptide(L)'
;MRNADIYTGQIENQISDFDDDIIGFFSREMDNTTFVQIFPDKLKHLVEFLMENRCLDVTQVLGGLRYAWKISTWGSRISLFSGGLHSLVNSLIRERNKNVRNSDMEALYNERAQVVRNELFFWVIAACENSRRAQTPDITPLIQKLIRAKLPENSEISLAILKSIEIALPHINHLYQANRHLRPEGMF
;
A
#
# COMPACT_ATOMS: atom_id res chain seq x y z
N MET A 1 17.20 48.30 -5.26
CA MET A 1 16.10 47.42 -5.67
C MET A 1 16.46 46.79 -7.01
N ARG A 2 16.79 45.49 -7.02
CA ARG A 2 16.73 44.63 -8.21
C ARG A 2 16.15 43.31 -7.72
N ASN A 3 14.92 43.03 -8.14
CA ASN A 3 14.27 41.75 -7.91
C ASN A 3 15.05 40.69 -8.69
N ALA A 4 15.60 39.72 -7.97
CA ALA A 4 15.97 38.46 -8.58
C ALA A 4 14.68 37.66 -8.68
N ASP A 5 14.11 37.61 -9.88
CA ASP A 5 13.08 36.63 -10.23
C ASP A 5 13.71 35.25 -10.06
N ILE A 6 13.41 34.62 -8.92
CA ILE A 6 13.71 33.22 -8.68
C ILE A 6 12.81 32.45 -9.65
N TYR A 7 13.38 32.07 -10.80
CA TYR A 7 12.86 31.02 -11.63
C TYR A 7 12.81 29.74 -10.79
N THR A 8 11.69 29.49 -10.10
CA THR A 8 11.31 28.15 -9.67
C THR A 8 10.80 27.41 -10.89
N GLY A 9 11.70 27.11 -11.83
CA GLY A 9 11.45 26.07 -12.81
C GLY A 9 11.34 24.77 -12.03
N GLN A 10 10.12 24.33 -11.73
CA GLN A 10 9.87 22.95 -11.38
C GLN A 10 10.35 22.12 -12.58
N ILE A 11 11.54 21.56 -12.48
CA ILE A 11 11.98 20.51 -13.38
C ILE A 11 10.98 19.38 -13.15
N GLU A 12 10.08 19.16 -14.11
CA GLU A 12 9.22 17.96 -14.13
C GLU A 12 10.11 16.75 -13.91
N ASN A 13 9.93 16.08 -12.78
CA ASN A 13 10.72 14.93 -12.44
C ASN A 13 10.23 13.78 -13.33
N GLN A 14 10.84 13.58 -14.49
CA GLN A 14 10.47 12.53 -15.45
C GLN A 14 10.45 11.11 -14.82
N ILE A 15 11.12 10.93 -13.68
CA ILE A 15 11.08 9.70 -12.88
C ILE A 15 9.72 9.56 -12.14
N SER A 16 9.09 10.66 -11.73
CA SER A 16 7.77 10.69 -11.09
C SER A 16 6.66 10.23 -12.05
N ASP A 17 6.66 10.72 -13.30
CA ASP A 17 5.67 10.33 -14.30
C ASP A 17 5.75 8.82 -14.64
N PHE A 18 6.96 8.27 -14.56
CA PHE A 18 7.21 6.86 -14.79
C PHE A 18 6.74 5.97 -13.64
N ASP A 19 6.88 6.43 -12.39
CA ASP A 19 6.31 5.75 -11.24
C ASP A 19 4.78 5.80 -11.25
N ASP A 20 4.18 6.86 -11.79
CA ASP A 20 2.73 6.97 -12.04
C ASP A 20 2.26 5.92 -13.04
N ASP A 21 3.00 5.74 -14.13
CA ASP A 21 2.73 4.72 -15.16
C ASP A 21 2.76 3.30 -14.55
N ILE A 22 3.69 3.02 -13.63
CA ILE A 22 3.78 1.76 -12.88
C ILE A 22 2.56 1.58 -11.96
N ILE A 23 2.19 2.59 -11.18
CA ILE A 23 1.00 2.54 -10.31
C ILE A 23 -0.26 2.30 -11.14
N GLY A 24 -0.38 3.01 -12.28
CA GLY A 24 -1.45 2.84 -13.24
C GLY A 24 -1.52 1.43 -13.81
N PHE A 25 -0.37 0.84 -14.15
CA PHE A 25 -0.27 -0.55 -14.60
C PHE A 25 -0.84 -1.53 -13.56
N PHE A 26 -0.39 -1.46 -12.30
CA PHE A 26 -0.92 -2.31 -11.24
C PHE A 26 -2.42 -2.10 -11.02
N SER A 27 -2.87 -0.84 -11.03
CA SER A 27 -4.28 -0.50 -10.87
C SER A 27 -5.15 -1.14 -11.96
N ARG A 28 -4.71 -1.15 -13.23
CA ARG A 28 -5.46 -1.78 -14.34
C ARG A 28 -5.44 -3.31 -14.28
N GLU A 29 -4.28 -3.91 -14.04
CA GLU A 29 -4.14 -5.38 -14.04
C GLU A 29 -4.90 -6.06 -12.90
N MET A 30 -5.14 -5.33 -11.81
CA MET A 30 -5.98 -5.77 -10.69
C MET A 30 -7.41 -6.15 -11.07
N ASP A 31 -7.93 -5.62 -12.18
CA ASP A 31 -9.28 -5.93 -12.63
C ASP A 31 -9.37 -7.34 -13.25
N ASN A 32 -8.23 -7.93 -13.62
CA ASN A 32 -8.14 -9.21 -14.32
C ASN A 32 -7.38 -10.30 -13.56
N THR A 33 -6.53 -9.94 -12.59
CA THR A 33 -5.62 -10.84 -11.89
C THR A 33 -5.46 -10.47 -10.42
N THR A 34 -5.13 -11.45 -9.56
CA THR A 34 -4.81 -11.17 -8.16
C THR A 34 -3.53 -10.34 -8.04
N PHE A 35 -3.51 -9.36 -7.15
CA PHE A 35 -2.37 -8.42 -7.05
C PHE A 35 -1.00 -9.10 -6.92
N VAL A 36 -0.94 -10.21 -6.16
CA VAL A 36 0.29 -10.99 -5.92
C VAL A 36 0.87 -11.57 -7.22
N GLN A 37 0.01 -11.84 -8.20
CA GLN A 37 0.37 -12.44 -9.47
C GLN A 37 0.72 -11.41 -10.54
N ILE A 38 0.33 -10.13 -10.38
CA ILE A 38 0.55 -9.10 -11.40
C ILE A 38 2.02 -9.02 -11.79
N PHE A 39 2.92 -8.87 -10.81
CA PHE A 39 4.33 -8.71 -11.10
C PHE A 39 4.99 -9.94 -11.74
N PRO A 40 4.91 -11.17 -11.18
CA PRO A 40 5.55 -12.32 -11.80
C PRO A 40 4.95 -12.66 -13.17
N ASP A 41 3.62 -12.59 -13.33
CA ASP A 41 2.94 -13.06 -14.53
C ASP A 41 2.96 -12.01 -15.66
N LYS A 42 3.03 -10.73 -15.30
CA LYS A 42 3.02 -9.60 -16.25
C LYS A 42 4.35 -8.85 -16.32
N LEU A 43 5.44 -9.41 -15.80
CA LEU A 43 6.77 -8.77 -15.84
C LEU A 43 7.19 -8.41 -17.26
N LYS A 44 7.00 -9.32 -18.22
CA LYS A 44 7.32 -9.07 -19.62
C LYS A 44 6.51 -7.91 -20.19
N HIS A 45 5.20 -7.90 -19.96
CA HIS A 45 4.33 -6.80 -20.40
C HIS A 45 4.68 -5.48 -19.71
N LEU A 46 5.10 -5.52 -18.45
CA LEU A 46 5.58 -4.34 -17.74
C LEU A 46 6.85 -3.81 -18.42
N VAL A 47 7.84 -4.67 -18.73
CA VAL A 47 9.06 -4.23 -19.44
C VAL A 47 8.71 -3.62 -20.81
N GLU A 48 7.88 -4.30 -21.60
CA GLU A 48 7.42 -3.81 -22.90
C GLU A 48 6.70 -2.46 -22.75
N PHE A 49 5.76 -2.35 -21.80
CA PHE A 49 5.06 -1.11 -21.48
C PHE A 49 6.02 0.04 -21.10
N LEU A 50 7.04 -0.23 -20.29
CA LEU A 50 8.02 0.79 -19.87
C LEU A 50 8.92 1.23 -21.04
N MET A 51 9.27 0.31 -21.94
CA MET A 51 10.11 0.60 -23.12
C MET A 51 9.34 1.28 -24.26
N GLU A 52 8.06 0.96 -24.46
CA GLU A 52 7.23 1.49 -25.55
C GLU A 52 6.75 2.92 -25.28
N ASN A 53 6.42 3.24 -24.04
CA ASN A 53 5.84 4.54 -23.70
C ASN A 53 6.89 5.65 -23.53
N ARG A 54 8.18 5.30 -23.43
CA ARG A 54 9.24 6.24 -23.06
C ARG A 54 10.58 5.80 -23.67
N CYS A 55 11.37 6.74 -24.19
CA CYS A 55 12.76 6.50 -24.63
C CYS A 55 13.70 6.36 -23.42
N LEU A 56 13.49 5.35 -22.58
CA LEU A 56 14.25 5.14 -21.36
C LEU A 56 15.59 4.45 -21.64
N ASP A 57 16.60 4.86 -20.89
CA ASP A 57 17.85 4.10 -20.82
C ASP A 57 17.72 2.86 -19.93
N VAL A 58 18.73 1.99 -19.99
CA VAL A 58 18.76 0.74 -19.22
C VAL A 58 18.70 1.00 -17.71
N THR A 59 19.32 2.07 -17.21
CA THR A 59 19.33 2.38 -15.78
C THR A 59 17.95 2.81 -15.30
N GLN A 60 17.22 3.60 -16.09
CA GLN A 60 15.85 4.01 -15.81
C GLN A 60 14.89 2.82 -15.80
N VAL A 61 15.01 1.91 -16.78
CA VAL A 61 14.21 0.66 -16.82
C VAL A 61 14.46 -0.18 -15.56
N LEU A 62 15.72 -0.38 -15.17
CA LEU A 62 16.06 -1.13 -13.96
C LEU A 62 15.52 -0.45 -12.68
N GLY A 63 15.54 0.88 -12.63
CA GLY A 63 14.91 1.65 -11.56
C GLY A 63 13.41 1.37 -11.42
N GLY A 64 12.68 1.36 -12.54
CA GLY A 64 11.25 1.07 -12.55
C GLY A 64 10.90 -0.35 -12.17
N LEU A 65 11.66 -1.32 -12.69
CA LEU A 65 11.46 -2.72 -12.28
C LEU A 65 11.67 -2.90 -10.78
N ARG A 66 12.63 -2.19 -10.19
CA ARG A 66 12.82 -2.18 -8.73
C ARG A 66 11.64 -1.54 -8.02
N TYR A 67 11.10 -0.43 -8.52
CA TYR A 67 9.92 0.21 -7.92
C TYR A 67 8.67 -0.66 -8.02
N ALA A 68 8.38 -1.22 -9.20
CA ALA A 68 7.30 -2.17 -9.42
C ALA A 68 7.41 -3.41 -8.53
N TRP A 69 8.62 -3.94 -8.31
CA TRP A 69 8.83 -5.04 -7.36
C TRP A 69 8.50 -4.64 -5.91
N LYS A 70 8.83 -3.42 -5.48
CA LYS A 70 8.44 -2.91 -4.16
C LYS A 70 6.92 -2.80 -4.03
N ILE A 71 6.25 -2.22 -5.03
CA ILE A 71 4.78 -2.10 -5.09
C ILE A 71 4.14 -3.49 -4.98
N SER A 72 4.63 -4.45 -5.77
CA SER A 72 4.19 -5.84 -5.71
C SER A 72 4.34 -6.44 -4.31
N THR A 73 5.49 -6.22 -3.66
CA THR A 73 5.78 -6.72 -2.32
C THR A 73 4.82 -6.13 -1.28
N TRP A 74 4.68 -4.80 -1.25
CA TRP A 74 3.79 -4.12 -0.32
C TRP A 74 2.35 -4.55 -0.51
N GLY A 75 1.85 -4.53 -1.74
CA GLY A 75 0.46 -4.91 -1.98
C GLY A 75 0.20 -6.39 -1.72
N SER A 76 1.17 -7.28 -1.97
CA SER A 76 1.03 -8.69 -1.57
C SER A 76 0.87 -8.85 -0.06
N ARG A 77 1.67 -8.13 0.73
CA ARG A 77 1.58 -8.15 2.21
C ARG A 77 0.28 -7.53 2.71
N ILE A 78 -0.11 -6.37 2.19
CA ILE A 78 -1.37 -5.69 2.54
C ILE A 78 -2.57 -6.60 2.22
N SER A 79 -2.58 -7.25 1.05
CA SER A 79 -3.62 -8.19 0.65
C SER A 79 -3.68 -9.42 1.57
N LEU A 80 -2.52 -10.00 1.92
CA LEU A 80 -2.45 -11.12 2.86
C LEU A 80 -3.03 -10.75 4.23
N PHE A 81 -2.58 -9.65 4.83
CA PHE A 81 -2.98 -9.28 6.18
C PHE A 81 -4.40 -8.73 6.29
N SER A 82 -4.90 -8.03 5.26
CA SER A 82 -6.31 -7.61 5.23
C SER A 82 -7.27 -8.80 5.18
N GLY A 83 -6.99 -9.78 4.29
CA GLY A 83 -7.76 -11.03 4.24
C GLY A 83 -7.62 -11.87 5.51
N GLY A 84 -6.42 -11.95 6.08
CA GLY A 84 -6.17 -12.64 7.34
C GLY A 84 -6.93 -12.04 8.52
N LEU A 85 -6.94 -10.70 8.62
CA LEU A 85 -7.68 -9.97 9.65
C LEU A 85 -9.17 -10.25 9.55
N HIS A 86 -9.73 -10.18 8.35
CA HIS A 86 -11.13 -10.50 8.09
C HIS A 86 -11.49 -11.90 8.59
N SER A 87 -10.69 -12.90 8.19
CA SER A 87 -10.90 -14.30 8.58
C SER A 87 -10.86 -14.52 10.09
N LEU A 88 -9.89 -13.89 10.77
CA LEU A 88 -9.74 -14.00 12.23
C LEU A 88 -10.89 -13.33 12.99
N VAL A 89 -11.29 -12.13 12.59
CA VAL A 89 -12.43 -11.43 13.21
C VAL A 89 -13.73 -12.20 12.97
N ASN A 90 -13.93 -12.75 11.77
CA ASN A 90 -15.08 -13.60 11.47
C ASN A 90 -15.08 -14.87 12.34
N SER A 91 -13.91 -15.49 12.53
CA SER A 91 -13.76 -16.67 13.40
C SER A 91 -14.06 -16.33 14.86
N LEU A 92 -13.60 -15.18 15.36
CA LEU A 92 -13.91 -14.68 16.69
C LEU A 92 -15.40 -14.46 16.90
N ILE A 93 -16.09 -13.83 15.93
CA ILE A 93 -17.55 -13.61 16.00
C ILE A 93 -18.29 -14.95 16.01
N ARG A 94 -17.88 -15.89 15.15
CA ARG A 94 -18.46 -17.24 15.12
C ARG A 94 -18.28 -17.97 16.45
N GLU A 95 -17.10 -17.87 17.07
CA GLU A 95 -16.83 -18.47 18.38
C GLU A 95 -17.75 -17.90 19.47
N ARG A 96 -17.90 -16.57 19.51
CA ARG A 96 -18.76 -15.87 20.49
C ARG A 96 -20.25 -16.20 20.36
N ASN A 97 -20.67 -16.58 19.16
CA ASN A 97 -22.06 -16.92 18.84
C ASN A 97 -22.37 -18.41 19.06
N LYS A 98 -21.41 -19.23 19.49
CA LYS A 98 -21.67 -20.63 19.84
C LYS A 98 -22.47 -20.73 21.14
N ASN A 99 -23.30 -21.77 21.23
CA ASN A 99 -24.06 -22.11 22.44
C ASN A 99 -23.14 -22.44 23.64
N VAL A 100 -21.98 -23.03 23.37
CA VAL A 100 -20.91 -23.26 24.36
C VAL A 100 -19.70 -22.48 23.90
N ARG A 101 -19.36 -21.43 24.63
CA ARG A 101 -18.21 -20.57 24.33
C ARG A 101 -16.92 -21.19 24.84
N ASN A 102 -15.87 -21.14 24.02
CA ASN A 102 -14.52 -21.50 24.42
C ASN A 102 -13.69 -20.22 24.62
N SER A 103 -13.49 -19.84 25.89
CA SER A 103 -12.76 -18.62 26.25
C SER A 103 -11.32 -18.60 25.75
N ASP A 104 -10.66 -19.75 25.73
CA ASP A 104 -9.26 -19.86 25.30
C ASP A 104 -9.14 -19.66 23.79
N MET A 105 -10.10 -20.20 23.02
CA MET A 105 -10.18 -19.98 21.58
C MET A 105 -10.54 -18.53 21.24
N GLU A 106 -11.46 -17.90 21.99
CA GLU A 106 -11.74 -16.47 21.82
C GLU A 106 -10.51 -15.61 22.08
N ALA A 107 -9.78 -15.88 23.16
CA ALA A 107 -8.54 -15.19 23.50
C ALA A 107 -7.49 -15.35 22.38
N LEU A 108 -7.32 -16.57 21.88
CA LEU A 108 -6.39 -16.88 20.79
C LEU A 108 -6.75 -16.12 19.50
N TYR A 109 -8.02 -16.11 19.09
CA TYR A 109 -8.43 -15.37 17.89
C TYR A 109 -8.26 -13.86 18.05
N ASN A 110 -8.55 -13.34 19.25
CA ASN A 110 -8.38 -11.92 19.55
C ASN A 110 -6.89 -11.51 19.50
N GLU A 111 -6.00 -12.27 20.14
CA GLU A 111 -4.56 -12.03 20.10
C GLU A 111 -4.03 -12.06 18.65
N ARG A 112 -4.37 -13.10 17.89
CA ARG A 112 -3.96 -13.21 16.48
C ARG A 112 -4.50 -12.07 15.62
N ALA A 113 -5.75 -11.65 15.84
CA ALA A 113 -6.33 -10.52 15.11
C ALA A 113 -5.57 -9.22 15.41
N GLN A 114 -5.13 -9.01 16.65
CA GLN A 114 -4.31 -7.84 17.00
C GLN A 114 -2.95 -7.87 16.29
N VAL A 115 -2.26 -9.02 16.28
CA VAL A 115 -0.98 -9.18 15.58
C VAL A 115 -1.15 -8.89 14.09
N VAL A 116 -2.13 -9.53 13.44
CA VAL A 116 -2.39 -9.36 12.00
C VAL A 116 -2.82 -7.93 11.65
N ARG A 117 -3.59 -7.27 12.52
CA ARG A 117 -3.93 -5.84 12.37
C ARG A 117 -2.67 -4.98 12.40
N ASN A 118 -1.78 -5.21 13.37
CA ASN A 118 -0.55 -4.42 13.49
C ASN A 118 0.37 -4.62 12.27
N GLU A 119 0.48 -5.84 11.76
CA GLU A 119 1.19 -6.14 10.52
C GLU A 119 0.57 -5.41 9.30
N LEU A 120 -0.77 -5.42 9.18
CA LEU A 120 -1.45 -4.67 8.13
C LEU A 120 -1.07 -3.18 8.17
N PHE A 121 -1.14 -2.54 9.33
CA PHE A 121 -0.76 -1.13 9.47
C PHE A 121 0.73 -0.90 9.21
N PHE A 122 1.61 -1.79 9.67
CA PHE A 122 3.04 -1.70 9.38
C PHE A 122 3.30 -1.64 7.87
N TRP A 123 2.68 -2.53 7.09
CA TRP A 123 2.89 -2.55 5.64
C TRP A 123 2.26 -1.36 4.92
N VAL A 124 1.12 -0.87 5.38
CA VAL A 124 0.51 0.37 4.86
C VAL A 124 1.41 1.58 5.14
N ILE A 125 1.94 1.69 6.36
CA ILE A 125 2.91 2.74 6.74
C ILE A 125 4.16 2.65 5.88
N ALA A 126 4.77 1.46 5.79
CA ALA A 126 6.00 1.25 5.05
C ALA A 126 5.83 1.63 3.57
N ALA A 127 4.70 1.28 2.96
CA ALA A 127 4.41 1.66 1.58
C ALA A 127 4.30 3.19 1.43
N CYS A 128 3.50 3.86 2.28
CA CYS A 128 3.30 5.32 2.20
C CYS A 128 4.59 6.10 2.50
N GLU A 129 5.36 5.68 3.51
CA GLU A 129 6.64 6.28 3.89
C GLU A 129 7.65 6.16 2.76
N ASN A 130 7.78 4.98 2.15
CA ASN A 130 8.69 4.80 1.03
C ASN A 130 8.29 5.66 -0.17
N SER A 131 6.99 5.71 -0.48
CA SER A 131 6.50 6.53 -1.59
C SER A 131 6.87 8.01 -1.39
N ARG A 132 6.61 8.53 -0.19
CA ARG A 132 6.86 9.94 0.14
C ARG A 132 8.35 10.28 0.22
N ARG A 133 9.16 9.43 0.85
CA ARG A 133 10.62 9.67 0.97
C ARG A 133 11.33 9.63 -0.37
N ALA A 134 10.89 8.75 -1.27
CA ALA A 134 11.42 8.67 -2.61
C ALA A 134 10.80 9.71 -3.56
N GLN A 135 9.88 10.57 -3.07
CA GLN A 135 9.14 11.56 -3.86
C GLN A 135 8.42 10.94 -5.07
N THR A 136 7.98 9.69 -4.91
CA THR A 136 7.18 8.98 -5.89
C THR A 136 5.69 9.28 -5.66
N PRO A 137 4.81 8.96 -6.61
CA PRO A 137 3.41 9.35 -6.54
C PRO A 137 2.65 8.75 -5.35
N ASP A 138 1.47 9.29 -5.08
CA ASP A 138 0.64 8.82 -3.98
C ASP A 138 0.04 7.44 -4.30
N ILE A 139 0.54 6.41 -3.61
CA ILE A 139 0.05 5.03 -3.73
C ILE A 139 -1.19 4.75 -2.88
N THR A 140 -1.66 5.72 -2.09
CA THR A 140 -2.84 5.56 -1.21
C THR A 140 -4.07 5.03 -1.96
N PRO A 141 -4.43 5.55 -3.15
CA PRO A 141 -5.56 5.03 -3.92
C PRO A 141 -5.38 3.55 -4.32
N LEU A 142 -4.16 3.14 -4.68
CA LEU A 142 -3.84 1.75 -5.02
C LEU A 142 -4.02 0.83 -3.81
N ILE A 143 -3.55 1.25 -2.62
CA ILE A 143 -3.73 0.52 -1.36
C ILE A 143 -5.22 0.33 -1.06
N GLN A 144 -6.03 1.37 -1.21
CA GLN A 144 -7.47 1.29 -0.97
C GLN A 144 -8.16 0.35 -1.97
N LYS A 145 -7.84 0.47 -3.28
CA LYS A 145 -8.35 -0.42 -4.33
C LYS A 145 -8.00 -1.88 -4.01
N LEU A 146 -6.75 -2.13 -3.62
CA LEU A 146 -6.25 -3.44 -3.24
C LEU A 146 -7.02 -4.07 -2.09
N ILE A 147 -7.23 -3.34 -1.01
CA ILE A 147 -7.94 -3.87 0.16
C ILE A 147 -9.41 -4.13 -0.19
N ARG A 148 -10.05 -3.23 -0.96
CA ARG A 148 -11.43 -3.42 -1.43
C ARG A 148 -11.57 -4.68 -2.29
N ALA A 149 -10.65 -4.89 -3.25
CA ALA A 149 -10.66 -6.08 -4.11
C ALA A 149 -10.41 -7.39 -3.33
N LYS A 150 -9.70 -7.32 -2.20
CA LYS A 150 -9.39 -8.50 -1.39
C LYS A 150 -10.52 -8.90 -0.44
N LEU A 151 -11.29 -7.94 0.04
CA LEU A 151 -12.30 -8.15 1.07
C LEU A 151 -13.68 -8.47 0.48
N PRO A 152 -14.51 -9.29 1.14
CA PRO A 152 -15.88 -9.54 0.68
C PRO A 152 -16.73 -8.26 0.69
N GLU A 153 -17.47 -7.99 -0.39
CA GLU A 153 -18.20 -6.73 -0.64
C GLU A 153 -19.36 -6.44 0.34
N ASN A 154 -19.93 -7.46 0.98
CA ASN A 154 -21.12 -7.32 1.84
C ASN A 154 -20.87 -7.73 3.31
N SER A 155 -19.65 -7.51 3.81
CA SER A 155 -19.29 -7.90 5.17
C SER A 155 -19.03 -6.67 6.05
N GLU A 156 -19.70 -6.58 7.20
CA GLU A 156 -19.50 -5.50 8.17
C GLU A 156 -18.04 -5.44 8.67
N ILE A 157 -17.38 -6.60 8.76
CA ILE A 157 -15.96 -6.70 9.08
C ILE A 157 -15.12 -6.02 7.99
N SER A 158 -15.49 -6.21 6.72
CA SER A 158 -14.80 -5.60 5.58
C SER A 158 -14.91 -4.08 5.65
N LEU A 159 -16.12 -3.57 5.91
CA LEU A 159 -16.38 -2.14 6.07
C LEU A 159 -15.58 -1.55 7.24
N ALA A 160 -15.50 -2.26 8.37
CA ALA A 160 -14.72 -1.82 9.52
C ALA A 160 -13.22 -1.76 9.21
N ILE A 161 -12.68 -2.76 8.51
CA ILE A 161 -11.27 -2.76 8.07
C ILE A 161 -11.01 -1.57 7.14
N LEU A 162 -11.82 -1.39 6.11
CA LEU A 162 -11.67 -0.28 5.15
C LEU A 162 -11.72 1.07 5.86
N LYS A 163 -12.69 1.28 6.74
CA LYS A 163 -12.83 2.52 7.51
C LYS A 163 -11.62 2.77 8.41
N SER A 164 -11.04 1.74 9.02
CA SER A 164 -9.85 1.89 9.86
C SER A 164 -8.63 2.37 9.05
N ILE A 165 -8.50 1.89 7.81
CA ILE A 165 -7.45 2.31 6.88
C ILE A 165 -7.70 3.74 6.40
N GLU A 166 -8.94 4.07 6.01
CA GLU A 166 -9.33 5.43 5.60
C GLU A 166 -9.06 6.47 6.71
N ILE A 167 -9.29 6.11 7.97
CA ILE A 167 -8.97 6.98 9.12
C ILE A 167 -7.45 7.11 9.30
N ALA A 168 -6.69 6.01 9.20
CA ALA A 168 -5.26 6.02 9.49
C ALA A 168 -4.43 6.72 8.40
N LEU A 169 -4.81 6.58 7.13
CA LEU A 169 -4.03 7.09 5.99
C LEU A 169 -3.69 8.58 6.08
N PRO A 170 -4.63 9.51 6.39
CA PRO A 170 -4.30 10.92 6.62
C PRO A 170 -3.25 11.14 7.72
N HIS A 171 -3.30 10.37 8.81
CA HIS A 171 -2.33 10.49 9.90
C HIS A 171 -0.95 9.98 9.49
N ILE A 172 -0.89 8.82 8.84
CA ILE A 172 0.36 8.28 8.27
C ILE A 172 0.96 9.31 7.32
N ASN A 173 0.15 9.84 6.41
CA ASN A 173 0.55 10.86 5.46
C ASN A 173 1.07 12.15 6.14
N HIS A 174 0.44 12.60 7.23
CA HIS A 174 0.90 13.76 7.98
C HIS A 174 2.29 13.54 8.63
N LEU A 175 2.59 12.32 9.09
CA LEU A 175 3.84 12.02 9.78
C LEU A 175 5.07 11.99 8.86
N TYR A 176 4.89 11.61 7.59
CA TYR A 176 5.99 11.40 6.63
C TYR A 176 6.08 12.48 5.55
N GLN A 177 5.90 13.75 5.91
CA GLN A 177 6.11 14.88 4.98
C GLN A 177 7.57 14.95 4.52
N ALA A 178 7.82 15.26 3.24
CA ALA A 178 9.16 15.30 2.63
C ALA A 178 10.19 16.15 3.39
N ASN A 179 9.73 17.15 4.16
CA ASN A 179 10.57 18.06 4.94
C ASN A 179 10.54 17.80 6.46
N ARG A 180 9.83 16.76 6.92
CA ARG A 180 9.82 16.33 8.31
C ARG A 180 10.52 14.98 8.40
N HIS A 181 11.84 15.02 8.61
CA HIS A 181 12.46 13.89 9.30
C HIS A 181 11.82 13.81 10.69
N LEU A 182 11.29 12.65 11.05
CA LEU A 182 11.04 12.34 12.46
C LEU A 182 12.40 12.48 13.15
N ARG A 183 12.65 13.64 13.78
CA ARG A 183 13.79 13.76 14.68
C ARG A 183 13.51 12.78 15.81
N PRO A 184 14.49 11.96 16.22
CA PRO A 184 14.38 11.15 17.41
C PRO A 184 14.50 12.08 18.63
N GLU A 185 13.52 12.96 18.82
CA GLU A 185 13.42 13.85 19.97
C GLU A 185 12.07 13.57 20.61
N GLY A 186 12.08 12.58 21.50
CA GLY A 186 10.91 12.06 22.19
C GLY A 186 11.17 10.87 23.11
N MET A 187 12.44 10.56 23.43
CA MET A 187 12.78 9.82 24.64
C MET A 187 13.28 10.84 25.65
N PHE A 188 12.52 10.93 26.76
CA PHE A 188 12.64 11.81 27.92
C PHE A 188 14.03 12.38 28.23
#